data_AF-A0A017RV06-F1
#
_entry.id   AF-A0A017RV06-F1
#
_cell.length_a   1.000
_cell.length_b   1.000
_cell.length_c   1.000
_cell.angle_alpha   90.00
_cell.angle_beta   90.00
_cell.angle_gamma   90.00
#
_symmetry.space_group_name_H-M   'P 1'
#
loop_
_entity.id
_entity.type
_entity.pdbx_description
1 polymer ?
#
loop_
_entity_poly.entity_id
_entity_poly.type
_entity_poly.pdbx_seq_one_letter_code
_entity_poly.pdbx_strand_id
1 'polypeptide(L)'
;MKKNKFIYRGFFPIFVLIFLIFSINFAGKHVKTEEVRYSTYEEKIQIDGFYFTQEYVVYNGKLDGFKLRYKNGERIAKDKEISNGINSPEAGMILYQIDGFENKYNLTNIAEISEEEIKKMKNNELSEGIKIVNNSTWYICVKVMPEDSGYFKRGMVKEISVNEKIYMAEVFRKVKNTDGDFIVFKLRSDFDILNLHRTFSGYIIKSRHKA
;
A
#
# COMPACT_ATOMS: atom_id res chain seq x y z
N MET A 1 52.97 -35.99 -66.33
CA MET A 1 52.51 -35.38 -65.06
C MET A 1 51.28 -34.51 -65.31
N LYS A 2 50.08 -35.09 -65.40
CA LYS A 2 48.79 -34.37 -65.53
C LYS A 2 47.76 -35.09 -64.67
N LYS A 3 47.69 -34.74 -63.40
CA LYS A 3 46.62 -35.19 -62.51
C LYS A 3 46.14 -34.01 -61.67
N ASN A 4 44.82 -33.94 -61.53
CA ASN A 4 44.07 -33.23 -60.49
C ASN A 4 43.70 -31.75 -60.69
N LYS A 5 43.73 -31.19 -61.91
CA LYS A 5 43.05 -29.88 -62.15
C LYS A 5 41.52 -29.97 -62.27
N PHE A 6 40.95 -31.18 -62.40
CA PHE A 6 39.50 -31.36 -62.59
C PHE A 6 38.73 -31.46 -61.27
N ILE A 7 39.35 -31.97 -60.20
CA ILE A 7 38.70 -32.20 -58.90
C ILE A 7 38.40 -30.86 -58.19
N TYR A 8 39.27 -29.86 -58.34
CA TYR A 8 39.07 -28.54 -57.72
C TYR A 8 37.95 -27.70 -58.34
N ARG A 9 37.57 -27.96 -59.61
CA ARG A 9 36.53 -27.15 -60.30
C ARG A 9 35.10 -27.53 -59.87
N GLY A 10 34.86 -28.77 -59.46
CA GLY A 10 33.57 -29.22 -58.93
C GLY A 10 33.44 -29.06 -57.42
N PHE A 11 34.54 -29.17 -56.67
CA PHE A 11 34.50 -29.14 -55.21
C PHE A 11 34.39 -27.72 -54.62
N PHE A 12 35.01 -26.74 -55.27
CA PHE A 12 34.97 -25.34 -54.84
C PHE A 12 33.54 -24.76 -54.78
N PRO A 13 32.66 -24.91 -55.79
CA PRO A 13 31.29 -24.38 -55.71
C PRO A 13 30.45 -25.07 -54.63
N ILE A 14 30.66 -26.37 -54.38
CA ILE A 14 29.96 -27.11 -53.32
C ILE A 14 30.38 -26.58 -51.95
N PHE A 15 31.67 -26.34 -51.75
CA PHE A 15 32.19 -25.77 -50.51
C PHE A 15 31.64 -24.36 -50.25
N VAL A 16 31.58 -23.51 -51.28
CA VAL A 16 30.99 -22.17 -51.19
C VAL A 16 29.49 -22.24 -50.85
N LEU A 17 28.76 -23.20 -51.43
CA LEU A 17 27.34 -23.39 -51.13
C LEU A 17 27.10 -23.82 -49.68
N ILE A 18 27.91 -24.77 -49.17
CA ILE A 18 27.85 -25.21 -47.77
C ILE A 18 28.17 -24.03 -46.83
N PHE A 19 29.19 -23.24 -47.16
CA PHE A 19 29.55 -22.07 -46.37
C PHE A 19 28.45 -21.00 -46.35
N LEU A 20 27.76 -20.77 -47.47
CA LEU A 20 26.61 -19.86 -47.55
C LEU A 20 25.43 -20.35 -46.71
N ILE A 21 25.07 -21.63 -46.81
CA ILE A 21 24.00 -22.24 -45.99
C ILE A 21 24.34 -22.11 -44.51
N PHE A 22 25.60 -22.38 -44.12
CA PHE A 22 26.05 -22.24 -42.74
C PHE A 22 25.97 -20.78 -42.25
N SER A 23 26.39 -19.82 -43.07
CA SER A 23 26.36 -18.40 -42.76
C SER A 23 24.94 -17.87 -42.59
N ILE A 24 24.00 -18.29 -43.43
CA ILE A 24 22.57 -17.92 -43.32
C ILE A 24 21.97 -18.47 -42.03
N ASN A 25 22.28 -19.73 -41.68
CA ASN A 25 21.80 -20.36 -40.44
C ASN A 25 22.37 -19.71 -39.18
N PHE A 26 23.57 -19.12 -39.24
CA PHE A 26 24.16 -18.40 -38.11
C PHE A 26 23.69 -16.94 -38.03
N ALA A 27 23.52 -16.27 -39.18
CA ALA A 27 23.04 -14.90 -39.25
C ALA A 27 21.59 -14.75 -38.75
N GLY A 28 20.76 -15.80 -38.88
CA GLY A 28 19.38 -15.81 -38.38
C GLY A 28 19.24 -16.06 -36.87
N LYS A 29 20.30 -16.44 -36.16
CA LYS A 29 20.26 -16.61 -34.71
C LYS A 29 20.48 -15.26 -34.03
N HIS A 30 19.40 -14.51 -33.88
CA HIS A 30 19.37 -13.36 -32.99
C HIS A 30 19.68 -13.82 -31.56
N VAL A 31 20.93 -13.66 -31.12
CA VAL A 31 21.28 -13.80 -29.72
C VAL A 31 20.61 -12.65 -29.00
N LYS A 32 19.60 -12.96 -28.17
CA LYS A 32 19.02 -11.96 -27.27
C LYS A 32 20.13 -11.54 -26.31
N THR A 33 20.57 -10.31 -26.44
CA THR A 33 21.50 -9.68 -25.51
C THR A 33 20.69 -8.70 -24.68
N GLU A 34 20.84 -8.75 -23.37
CA GLU A 34 20.20 -7.83 -22.43
C GLU A 34 21.27 -6.85 -21.95
N GLU A 35 20.96 -5.56 -21.97
CA GLU A 35 21.86 -4.51 -21.47
C GLU A 35 21.72 -4.44 -19.95
N VAL A 36 22.78 -4.77 -19.20
CA VAL A 36 22.78 -4.64 -17.73
C VAL A 36 23.01 -3.17 -17.37
N ARG A 37 22.01 -2.54 -16.74
CA ARG A 37 22.10 -1.16 -16.25
C ARG A 37 22.09 -1.13 -14.73
N TYR A 38 22.90 -0.22 -14.17
CA TYR A 38 22.87 0.10 -12.75
C TYR A 38 21.50 0.70 -12.40
N SER A 39 20.80 0.10 -11.44
CA SER A 39 19.49 0.56 -11.00
C SER A 39 19.28 0.28 -9.52
N THR A 40 18.36 1.02 -8.90
CA THR A 40 17.99 0.75 -7.50
C THR A 40 16.83 -0.24 -7.51
N TYR A 41 17.04 -1.40 -6.87
CA TYR A 41 16.01 -2.40 -6.66
C TYR A 41 15.38 -2.22 -5.28
N GLU A 42 14.06 -2.22 -5.21
CA GLU A 42 13.31 -2.17 -3.95
C GLU A 42 12.61 -3.51 -3.70
N GLU A 43 12.90 -4.13 -2.56
CA GLU A 43 12.13 -5.27 -2.09
C GLU A 43 10.88 -4.75 -1.36
N LYS A 44 9.68 -5.16 -1.82
CA LYS A 44 8.40 -4.65 -1.34
C LYS A 44 7.53 -5.79 -0.81
N ILE A 45 6.89 -5.57 0.34
CA ILE A 45 5.86 -6.45 0.89
C ILE A 45 4.50 -5.81 0.57
N GLN A 46 3.66 -6.49 -0.21
CA GLN A 46 2.28 -6.04 -0.46
C GLN A 46 1.46 -6.17 0.82
N ILE A 47 0.65 -5.16 1.12
CA ILE A 47 -0.16 -5.12 2.33
C ILE A 47 -1.57 -4.65 2.04
N ASP A 48 -2.51 -5.28 2.74
CA ASP A 48 -3.86 -4.77 2.95
C ASP A 48 -4.04 -4.49 4.43
N GLY A 49 -4.71 -3.38 4.73
CA GLY A 49 -4.90 -2.96 6.10
C GLY A 49 -5.99 -1.92 6.25
N PHE A 50 -6.09 -1.43 7.47
CA PHE A 50 -6.99 -0.33 7.80
C PHE A 50 -6.32 0.59 8.81
N TYR A 51 -6.75 1.84 8.83
CA TYR A 51 -6.30 2.81 9.82
C TYR A 51 -7.31 2.94 10.96
N PHE A 52 -6.81 3.33 12.12
CA PHE A 52 -7.65 3.71 13.24
C PHE A 52 -6.98 4.83 14.03
N THR A 53 -7.84 5.67 14.58
CA THR A 53 -7.49 6.75 15.49
C THR A 53 -8.69 6.95 16.42
N GLN A 54 -8.55 7.87 17.36
CA GLN A 54 -9.65 8.26 18.22
C GLN A 54 -10.61 9.18 17.46
N GLU A 55 -11.86 8.74 17.35
CA GLU A 55 -12.92 9.44 16.63
C GLU A 55 -14.06 9.75 17.59
N TYR A 56 -14.87 10.76 17.33
CA TYR A 56 -16.02 11.09 18.17
C TYR A 56 -17.20 11.39 17.28
N VAL A 57 -18.18 10.49 17.26
CA VAL A 57 -19.46 10.75 16.57
C VAL A 57 -20.28 11.68 17.44
N VAL A 58 -20.49 12.89 16.96
CA VAL A 58 -21.27 13.92 17.66
C VAL A 58 -22.72 13.92 17.17
N TYR A 59 -22.94 13.49 15.94
CA TYR A 59 -24.26 13.33 15.35
C TYR A 59 -24.28 12.17 14.34
N ASN A 60 -25.34 11.35 14.38
CA ASN A 60 -25.56 10.25 13.45
C ASN A 60 -26.96 10.44 12.83
N GLY A 61 -26.99 10.78 11.54
CA GLY A 61 -28.22 11.12 10.84
C GLY A 61 -27.96 12.07 9.67
N LYS A 62 -29.01 12.30 8.88
CA LYS A 62 -28.97 13.23 7.76
C LYS A 62 -28.68 14.66 8.22
N LEU A 63 -27.84 15.36 7.47
CA LEU A 63 -27.45 16.75 7.77
C LEU A 63 -28.38 17.78 7.10
N ASP A 64 -29.51 17.34 6.56
CA ASP A 64 -30.52 18.21 5.94
C ASP A 64 -30.97 19.31 6.92
N GLY A 65 -30.78 20.57 6.52
CA GLY A 65 -31.14 21.73 7.33
C GLY A 65 -30.10 22.14 8.40
N PHE A 66 -28.97 21.43 8.51
CA PHE A 66 -27.89 21.87 9.39
C PHE A 66 -27.21 23.12 8.84
N LYS A 67 -27.11 24.15 9.68
CA LYS A 67 -26.23 25.30 9.41
C LYS A 67 -24.84 25.00 9.96
N LEU A 68 -24.00 24.38 9.13
CA LEU A 68 -22.64 24.00 9.49
C LEU A 68 -21.72 25.22 9.49
N ARG A 69 -20.98 25.42 10.58
CA ARG A 69 -20.05 26.56 10.74
C ARG A 69 -18.66 26.30 10.14
N TYR A 70 -18.35 25.03 9.85
CA TYR A 70 -17.04 24.58 9.38
C TYR A 70 -17.17 23.76 8.10
N LYS A 71 -16.08 23.62 7.34
CA LYS A 71 -16.03 22.76 6.15
C LYS A 71 -15.60 21.33 6.51
N ASN A 72 -15.97 20.37 5.66
CA ASN A 72 -15.46 18.99 5.78
C ASN A 72 -13.93 19.01 5.70
N GLY A 73 -13.25 18.38 6.67
CA GLY A 73 -11.80 18.35 6.78
C GLY A 73 -11.17 19.56 7.50
N GLU A 74 -11.98 20.48 8.04
CA GLU A 74 -11.45 21.63 8.79
C GLU A 74 -11.02 21.24 10.21
N ARG A 75 -9.98 21.90 10.73
CA ARG A 75 -9.56 21.71 12.13
C ARG A 75 -10.36 22.60 13.05
N ILE A 76 -10.90 22.02 14.12
CA ILE A 76 -11.66 22.73 15.14
C ILE A 76 -11.09 22.46 16.54
N ALA A 77 -11.21 23.46 17.40
CA ALA A 77 -10.83 23.31 18.80
C ALA A 77 -11.95 22.66 19.61
N LYS A 78 -11.59 22.14 20.78
CA LYS A 78 -12.54 21.65 21.78
C LYS A 78 -13.56 22.73 22.15
N ASP A 79 -14.80 22.30 22.42
CA ASP A 79 -15.95 23.12 22.82
C ASP A 79 -16.40 24.17 21.78
N LYS A 80 -15.88 24.12 20.54
CA LYS A 80 -16.38 24.97 19.45
C LYS A 80 -17.71 24.45 18.91
N GLU A 81 -18.65 25.38 18.74
CA GLU A 81 -19.96 25.08 18.16
C GLU A 81 -19.83 24.76 16.67
N ILE A 82 -20.26 23.57 16.28
CA ILE A 82 -20.26 23.04 14.91
C ILE A 82 -21.54 23.45 14.19
N SER A 83 -22.67 23.27 14.88
CA SER A 83 -24.01 23.68 14.48
C SER A 83 -24.85 23.90 15.74
N ASN A 84 -26.01 24.55 15.63
CA ASN A 84 -26.82 25.03 16.76
C ASN A 84 -26.93 23.99 17.90
N GLY A 85 -26.21 24.21 19.00
CA GLY A 85 -26.22 23.33 20.19
C GLY A 85 -25.34 22.06 20.12
N ILE A 86 -24.59 21.88 19.03
CA ILE A 86 -23.65 20.78 18.82
C ILE A 86 -22.23 21.33 18.92
N ASN A 87 -21.51 20.93 19.96
CA ASN A 87 -20.14 21.36 20.22
C ASN A 87 -19.14 20.23 19.98
N SER A 88 -17.92 20.60 19.61
CA SER A 88 -16.82 19.65 19.48
C SER A 88 -16.40 19.10 20.86
N PRO A 89 -16.45 17.78 21.10
CA PRO A 89 -16.03 17.21 22.38
C PRO A 89 -14.51 17.29 22.58
N GLU A 90 -13.74 17.43 21.51
CA GLU A 90 -12.29 17.42 21.53
C GLU A 90 -11.71 18.27 20.40
N ALA A 91 -10.43 18.63 20.46
CA ALA A 91 -9.76 19.25 19.32
C ALA A 91 -9.48 18.20 18.24
N GLY A 92 -9.72 18.54 16.97
CA GLY A 92 -9.53 17.58 15.88
C GLY A 92 -10.04 18.08 14.54
N MET A 93 -10.12 17.18 13.58
CA MET A 93 -10.65 17.44 12.25
C MET A 93 -12.12 17.05 12.18
N ILE A 94 -12.96 17.95 11.66
CA ILE A 94 -14.37 17.65 11.45
C ILE A 94 -14.59 16.91 10.14
N LEU A 95 -15.39 15.85 10.20
CA LEU A 95 -15.82 15.07 9.03
C LEU A 95 -17.33 14.91 9.02
N TYR A 96 -17.93 14.99 7.84
CA TYR A 96 -19.39 14.89 7.64
C TYR A 96 -19.89 13.54 7.16
N GLN A 97 -19.05 12.52 7.30
CA GLN A 97 -19.39 11.14 6.96
C GLN A 97 -18.92 10.22 8.06
N ILE A 98 -19.69 9.18 8.31
CA ILE A 98 -19.38 8.12 9.27
C ILE A 98 -19.42 6.76 8.54
N ASP A 99 -18.61 5.83 9.01
CA ASP A 99 -18.55 4.46 8.48
C ASP A 99 -19.15 3.43 9.44
N GLY A 100 -19.55 3.82 10.65
CA GLY A 100 -20.06 2.89 11.66
C GLY A 100 -18.97 2.03 12.30
N PHE A 101 -17.70 2.28 11.97
CA PHE A 101 -16.53 1.67 12.61
C PHE A 101 -15.80 2.64 13.55
N GLU A 102 -16.38 3.83 13.80
CA GLU A 102 -15.82 4.81 14.73
C GLU A 102 -15.60 4.20 16.12
N ASN A 103 -14.36 4.28 16.61
CA ASN A 103 -13.89 3.70 17.87
C ASN A 103 -14.10 2.19 18.04
N LYS A 104 -14.50 1.45 16.99
CA LYS A 104 -14.67 0.00 17.09
C LYS A 104 -13.34 -0.68 17.43
N TYR A 105 -12.24 -0.18 16.86
CA TYR A 105 -10.89 -0.68 17.15
C TYR A 105 -9.99 0.38 17.78
N ASN A 106 -9.23 -0.07 18.77
CA ASN A 106 -8.25 0.72 19.50
C ASN A 106 -7.09 -0.18 19.97
N LEU A 107 -6.17 0.39 20.72
CA LEU A 107 -4.99 -0.33 21.21
C LEU A 107 -5.30 -1.41 22.26
N THR A 108 -6.49 -1.48 22.83
CA THR A 108 -6.84 -2.56 23.77
C THR A 108 -7.46 -3.75 23.06
N ASN A 109 -8.26 -3.52 22.02
CA ASN A 109 -9.05 -4.58 21.35
C ASN A 109 -8.62 -4.94 19.92
N ILE A 110 -7.56 -4.33 19.35
CA ILE A 110 -7.13 -4.66 17.97
C ILE A 110 -6.87 -6.16 17.75
N ALA A 111 -6.62 -6.93 18.82
CA ALA A 111 -6.39 -8.37 18.74
C ALA A 111 -7.62 -9.16 18.27
N GLU A 112 -8.80 -8.58 18.44
CA GLU A 112 -10.09 -9.14 18.04
C GLU A 112 -10.38 -8.95 16.56
N ILE A 113 -9.53 -8.24 15.80
CA ILE A 113 -9.75 -7.99 14.38
C ILE A 113 -9.82 -9.30 13.59
N SER A 114 -10.86 -9.44 12.78
CA SER A 114 -10.99 -10.56 11.85
C SER A 114 -10.87 -10.13 10.39
N GLU A 115 -10.52 -11.07 9.52
CA GLU A 115 -10.54 -10.87 8.07
C GLU A 115 -11.93 -10.46 7.56
N GLU A 116 -12.98 -11.06 8.11
CA GLU A 116 -14.36 -10.76 7.74
C GLU A 116 -14.71 -9.30 8.05
N GLU A 117 -14.22 -8.77 9.16
CA GLU A 117 -14.44 -7.38 9.53
C GLU A 117 -13.69 -6.41 8.63
N ILE A 118 -12.46 -6.75 8.23
CA ILE A 118 -11.72 -5.97 7.21
C ILE A 118 -12.50 -5.95 5.89
N LYS A 119 -13.05 -7.09 5.46
CA LYS A 119 -13.90 -7.18 4.27
C LYS A 119 -15.18 -6.34 4.41
N LYS A 120 -15.81 -6.34 5.59
CA LYS A 120 -16.98 -5.49 5.89
C LYS A 120 -16.62 -4.01 5.80
N MET A 121 -15.51 -3.56 6.39
CA MET A 121 -15.06 -2.17 6.29
C MET A 121 -14.83 -1.74 4.83
N LYS A 122 -14.25 -2.62 4.01
CA LYS A 122 -13.95 -2.33 2.60
C LYS A 122 -15.21 -2.08 1.77
N ASN A 123 -16.28 -2.81 2.06
CA ASN A 123 -17.55 -2.74 1.33
C ASN A 123 -18.59 -1.83 2.00
N ASN A 124 -18.22 -1.17 3.09
CA ASN A 124 -19.16 -0.38 3.87
C ASN A 124 -19.45 0.96 3.18
N GLU A 125 -20.73 1.29 3.07
CA GLU A 125 -21.17 2.58 2.56
C GLU A 125 -21.05 3.66 3.64
N LEU A 126 -20.58 4.83 3.23
CA LEU A 126 -20.50 5.99 4.11
C LEU A 126 -21.90 6.57 4.30
N SER A 127 -22.28 6.84 5.54
CA SER A 127 -23.52 7.54 5.87
C SER A 127 -23.24 8.97 6.33
N GLU A 128 -24.25 9.83 6.22
CA GLU A 128 -24.18 11.19 6.74
C GLU A 128 -24.13 11.20 8.27
N GLY A 129 -23.33 12.12 8.81
CA GLY A 129 -23.20 12.34 10.23
C GLY A 129 -22.15 13.41 10.52
N ILE A 130 -21.87 13.67 11.79
CA ILE A 130 -20.79 14.57 12.20
C ILE A 130 -19.86 13.78 13.10
N LYS A 131 -18.59 13.66 12.70
CA LYS A 131 -17.54 13.12 13.55
C LYS A 131 -16.35 14.05 13.68
N ILE A 132 -15.71 14.00 14.85
CA ILE A 132 -14.45 14.68 15.13
C ILE A 132 -13.36 13.64 15.22
N VAL A 133 -12.36 13.76 14.35
CA VAL A 133 -11.20 12.88 14.33
C VAL A 133 -10.06 13.55 15.07
N ASN A 134 -9.65 12.97 16.20
CA ASN A 134 -8.46 13.42 16.89
C ASN A 134 -7.24 13.05 16.03
N ASN A 135 -6.54 14.05 15.51
CA ASN A 135 -5.42 13.86 14.60
C ASN A 135 -4.07 13.79 15.33
N SER A 136 -4.04 13.57 16.65
CA SER A 136 -2.79 13.55 17.42
C SER A 136 -1.92 12.33 17.16
N THR A 137 -2.52 11.17 16.87
CA THR A 137 -1.77 9.94 16.59
C THR A 137 -2.59 8.98 15.73
N TRP A 138 -1.97 8.54 14.64
CA TRP A 138 -2.56 7.57 13.72
C TRP A 138 -1.92 6.21 13.87
N TYR A 139 -2.77 5.18 13.81
CA TYR A 139 -2.33 3.80 13.74
C TYR A 139 -2.85 3.16 12.45
N ILE A 140 -2.05 2.26 11.90
CA ILE A 140 -2.49 1.36 10.84
C ILE A 140 -2.28 -0.07 11.31
N CYS A 141 -3.24 -0.94 11.00
CA CYS A 141 -3.15 -2.36 11.23
C CYS A 141 -3.14 -3.06 9.88
N VAL A 142 -2.10 -3.84 9.62
CA VAL A 142 -1.91 -4.53 8.35
C VAL A 142 -1.79 -6.02 8.60
N LYS A 143 -2.40 -6.80 7.72
CA LYS A 143 -2.17 -8.24 7.69
C LYS A 143 -0.84 -8.50 6.95
N VAL A 144 0.01 -9.33 7.51
CA VAL A 144 1.25 -9.76 6.85
C VAL A 144 1.28 -11.28 6.73
N MET A 145 1.99 -11.78 5.73
CA MET A 145 2.22 -13.21 5.61
C MET A 145 3.09 -13.70 6.78
N PRO A 146 2.90 -14.93 7.28
CA PRO A 146 3.68 -15.47 8.39
C PRO A 146 5.20 -15.43 8.15
N GLU A 147 5.63 -15.62 6.91
CA GLU A 147 7.03 -15.53 6.47
C GLU A 147 7.63 -14.12 6.66
N ASP A 148 6.83 -13.07 6.43
CA ASP A 148 7.25 -11.68 6.61
C ASP A 148 7.09 -11.18 8.04
N SER A 149 6.23 -11.82 8.85
CA SER A 149 5.99 -11.41 10.24
C SER A 149 7.29 -11.36 11.07
N GLY A 150 8.22 -12.29 10.84
CA GLY A 150 9.51 -12.34 11.52
C GLY A 150 10.40 -11.12 11.28
N TYR A 151 10.23 -10.45 10.13
CA TYR A 151 11.01 -9.29 9.72
C TYR A 151 10.75 -8.06 10.60
N PHE A 152 9.51 -7.84 11.00
CA PHE A 152 9.11 -6.67 11.77
C PHE A 152 9.54 -6.82 13.23
N LYS A 153 10.15 -5.79 13.83
CA LYS A 153 10.48 -5.76 15.26
C LYS A 153 9.95 -4.47 15.88
N ARG A 154 9.52 -4.53 17.14
CA ARG A 154 9.00 -3.34 17.85
C ARG A 154 10.01 -2.19 17.80
N GLY A 155 9.55 -0.98 17.52
CA GLY A 155 10.36 0.23 17.37
C GLY A 155 11.04 0.37 15.99
N MET A 156 10.96 -0.63 15.12
CA MET A 156 11.48 -0.52 13.75
C MET A 156 10.66 0.48 12.96
N VAL A 157 11.33 1.36 12.22
CA VAL A 157 10.68 2.35 11.34
C VAL A 157 10.72 1.85 9.90
N LYS A 158 9.60 2.00 9.19
CA LYS A 158 9.43 1.60 7.80
C LYS A 158 8.75 2.68 6.99
N GLU A 159 9.10 2.73 5.71
CA GLU A 159 8.34 3.45 4.70
C GLU A 159 7.17 2.57 4.26
N ILE A 160 5.95 3.09 4.38
CA ILE A 160 4.72 2.40 4.01
C ILE A 160 4.00 3.26 2.98
N SER A 161 3.75 2.68 1.81
CA SER A 161 2.88 3.27 0.81
C SER A 161 1.43 2.93 1.15
N VAL A 162 0.60 3.96 1.23
CA VAL A 162 -0.85 3.85 1.44
C VAL A 162 -1.52 4.78 0.44
N ASN A 163 -2.33 4.24 -0.47
CA ASN A 163 -3.01 5.01 -1.52
C ASN A 163 -2.04 5.96 -2.27
N GLU A 164 -0.91 5.41 -2.73
CA GLU A 164 0.16 6.12 -3.47
C GLU A 164 0.95 7.17 -2.66
N LYS A 165 0.62 7.40 -1.38
CA LYS A 165 1.39 8.27 -0.49
C LYS A 165 2.30 7.47 0.42
N ILE A 166 3.50 7.98 0.68
CA ILE A 166 4.48 7.31 1.53
C ILE A 166 4.45 7.92 2.94
N TYR A 167 4.33 7.06 3.94
CA TYR A 167 4.33 7.42 5.35
C TYR A 167 5.47 6.73 6.07
N MET A 168 6.08 7.44 7.01
CA MET A 168 7.02 6.85 7.97
C MET A 168 6.24 6.29 9.15
N ALA A 169 6.39 4.99 9.39
CA ALA A 169 5.60 4.27 10.36
C ALA A 169 6.49 3.41 11.25
N GLU A 170 6.26 3.47 12.56
CA GLU A 170 6.99 2.69 13.55
C GLU A 170 6.18 1.45 13.93
N VAL A 171 6.81 0.28 13.93
CA VAL A 171 6.21 -0.96 14.42
C VAL A 171 5.89 -0.80 15.91
N PHE A 172 4.61 -0.60 16.22
CA PHE A 172 4.15 -0.39 17.58
C PHE A 172 4.04 -1.73 18.33
N ARG A 173 3.40 -2.73 17.70
CA ARG A 173 3.31 -4.09 18.21
C ARG A 173 2.93 -5.09 17.13
N LYS A 174 3.10 -6.37 17.44
CA LYS A 174 2.54 -7.50 16.69
C LYS A 174 1.31 -8.02 17.40
N VAL A 175 0.37 -8.51 16.61
CA VAL A 175 -0.90 -9.05 17.05
C VAL A 175 -1.06 -10.37 16.30
N LYS A 176 -1.36 -11.45 17.03
CA LYS A 176 -1.58 -12.77 16.45
C LYS A 176 -2.96 -13.23 16.86
N ASN A 177 -3.73 -13.73 15.92
CA ASN A 177 -5.01 -14.37 16.17
C ASN A 177 -5.23 -15.53 15.20
N THR A 178 -6.44 -16.07 15.15
CA THR A 178 -6.80 -17.20 14.28
C THR A 178 -6.67 -16.88 12.79
N ASP A 179 -6.77 -15.62 12.40
CA ASP A 179 -6.85 -15.19 11.00
C ASP A 179 -5.48 -14.83 10.43
N GLY A 180 -4.48 -14.61 11.30
CA GLY A 180 -3.09 -14.48 10.92
C GLY A 180 -2.27 -13.56 11.82
N ASP A 181 -1.11 -13.17 11.28
CA ASP A 181 -0.21 -12.22 11.90
C ASP A 181 -0.55 -10.80 11.40
N PHE A 182 -0.86 -9.92 12.35
CA PHE A 182 -1.12 -8.51 12.12
C PHE A 182 -0.01 -7.66 12.73
N ILE A 183 0.39 -6.63 12.00
CA ILE A 183 1.36 -5.64 12.47
C ILE A 183 0.64 -4.32 12.66
N VAL A 184 0.72 -3.77 13.87
CA VAL A 184 0.22 -2.43 14.16
C VAL A 184 1.40 -1.46 14.05
N PHE A 185 1.27 -0.48 13.15
CA PHE A 185 2.21 0.61 13.03
C PHE A 185 1.61 1.89 13.58
N LYS A 186 2.45 2.70 14.22
CA LYS A 186 2.17 4.10 14.60
C LYS A 186 2.77 5.01 13.53
N LEU A 187 1.95 5.87 12.92
CA LEU A 187 2.46 6.82 11.93
C LEU A 187 3.16 8.00 12.62
N ARG A 188 4.20 8.52 11.97
CA ARG A 188 4.97 9.70 12.42
C ARG A 188 4.42 11.03 11.89
N SER A 189 3.47 10.96 10.97
CA SER A 189 2.80 12.12 10.38
C SER A 189 1.30 11.91 10.41
N ASP A 190 0.57 13.01 10.27
CA ASP A 190 -0.86 12.97 10.04
C ASP A 190 -1.15 12.13 8.80
N PHE A 191 -2.19 11.29 8.90
CA PHE A 191 -2.68 10.52 7.78
C PHE A 191 -3.57 11.41 6.92
N ASP A 192 -3.52 11.26 5.59
CA ASP A 192 -4.44 12.00 4.73
C ASP A 192 -5.82 11.32 4.70
N ILE A 193 -6.75 11.89 5.46
CA ILE A 193 -8.07 11.34 5.80
C ILE A 193 -9.14 11.79 4.78
N LEU A 194 -8.76 12.54 3.74
CA LEU A 194 -9.73 13.03 2.74
C LEU A 194 -10.40 11.87 1.99
N ASN A 195 -9.77 10.70 1.95
CA ASN A 195 -10.39 9.46 1.53
C ASN A 195 -10.94 8.71 2.75
N LEU A 196 -12.25 8.88 2.98
CA LEU A 196 -13.02 8.37 4.12
C LEU A 196 -13.18 6.84 4.17
N HIS A 197 -12.56 6.11 3.24
CA HIS A 197 -12.47 4.65 3.32
C HIS A 197 -11.34 4.25 4.28
N ARG A 198 -11.72 3.58 5.36
CA ARG A 198 -10.80 3.16 6.43
C ARG A 198 -9.78 2.12 5.99
N THR A 199 -10.12 1.32 4.98
CA THR A 199 -9.26 0.28 4.42
C THR A 199 -8.39 0.84 3.31
N PHE A 200 -7.20 0.26 3.17
CA PHE A 200 -6.27 0.61 2.11
C PHE A 200 -5.50 -0.61 1.62
N SER A 201 -4.97 -0.49 0.40
CA SER A 201 -3.97 -1.38 -0.16
C SER A 201 -2.68 -0.60 -0.39
N GLY A 202 -1.55 -1.28 -0.32
CA GLY A 202 -0.26 -0.62 -0.49
C GLY A 202 0.91 -1.57 -0.33
N TYR A 203 2.07 -1.02 0.02
CA TYR A 203 3.27 -1.82 0.21
C TYR A 203 4.20 -1.25 1.27
N ILE A 204 4.99 -2.12 1.89
CA ILE A 204 6.08 -1.75 2.80
C ILE A 204 7.40 -1.95 2.08
N ILE A 205 8.28 -0.95 2.14
CA ILE A 205 9.63 -1.06 1.59
C ILE A 205 10.51 -1.80 2.60
N LYS A 206 10.90 -3.03 2.24
CA LYS A 206 11.72 -3.92 3.05
C LYS A 206 13.20 -3.55 2.96
N SER A 207 13.71 -3.32 1.75
CA SER A 207 15.10 -2.91 1.52
C SER A 207 15.24 -2.16 0.20
N ARG A 208 16.30 -1.36 0.10
CA ARG A 208 16.75 -0.72 -1.13
C ARG A 208 18.16 -1.21 -1.43
N HIS A 209 18.36 -1.83 -2.58
CA HIS A 209 19.65 -2.31 -3.04
C HIS A 209 20.10 -1.44 -4.21
N LYS A 210 21.32 -0.92 -4.14
CA LYS A 210 21.98 -0.31 -5.30
C LYS A 210 22.70 -1.43 -6.03
N ALA A 211 22.23 -1.76 -7.23
CA ALA A 211 22.89 -2.69 -8.15
C ALA A 211 23.75 -1.89 -9.11
#